data_AF-A0A1J3HSH2-F1
#
_entry.id   AF-A0A1J3HSH2-F1
#
_cell.length_a   1.000
_cell.length_b   1.000
_cell.length_c   1.000
_cell.angle_alpha   90.00
_cell.angle_beta   90.00
_cell.angle_gamma   90.00
#
_symmetry.space_group_name_H-M   'P 1'
#
loop_
_entity.id
_entity.type
_entity.pdbx_description
1 polymer ?
#
loop_
_entity_poly.entity_id
_entity_poly.type
_entity_poly.pdbx_seq_one_letter_code
_entity_poly.pdbx_strand_id
1 'polypeptide(L)'
;GLSAGWRGFAIDHQLVDGDALVFQPIDSTTFKVYIIRVNDEANNDSDMNDKENHVEINMNQEENVSEGSKSRNSGKRKRRGRN
;
A
#
# COMPACT_ATOMS: atom_id res chain seq x y z
N GLY A 1 14.64 -8.20 0.91
CA GLY A 1 13.19 -8.28 1.14
C GLY A 1 12.62 -6.89 1.23
N LEU A 2 11.30 -6.79 1.15
CA LEU A 2 10.53 -5.59 1.50
C LEU A 2 11.18 -4.90 2.74
N SER A 3 11.55 -3.63 2.58
CA SER A 3 12.47 -2.90 3.49
C SER A 3 11.81 -2.51 4.83
N ALA A 4 12.52 -1.71 5.63
CA ALA A 4 12.12 -1.34 6.99
C ALA A 4 10.70 -0.74 7.13
N GLY A 5 10.16 -0.11 6.08
CA GLY A 5 8.82 0.50 6.12
C GLY A 5 7.66 -0.49 6.15
N TRP A 6 7.89 -1.74 5.72
CA TRP A 6 6.81 -2.72 5.57
C TRP A 6 6.26 -3.24 6.87
N ARG A 7 7.10 -3.32 7.91
CA ARG A 7 6.65 -3.71 9.24
C ARG A 7 5.67 -2.68 9.81
N GLY A 8 5.96 -1.39 9.63
CA GLY A 8 5.06 -0.31 10.03
C GLY A 8 3.74 -0.38 9.29
N PHE A 9 3.80 -0.49 7.96
CA PHE A 9 2.62 -0.65 7.12
C PHE A 9 1.72 -1.83 7.54
N ALA A 10 2.30 -2.99 7.83
CA ALA A 10 1.53 -4.15 8.25
C ALA A 10 0.81 -3.94 9.59
N ILE A 11 1.46 -3.27 10.56
CA ILE A 11 0.87 -2.96 11.86
C ILE A 11 -0.24 -1.92 11.72
N ASP A 12 0.04 -0.83 11.00
CA ASP A 12 -0.90 0.29 10.83
C ASP A 12 -2.18 -0.15 10.11
N HIS A 13 -2.05 -1.07 9.15
CA HIS A 13 -3.17 -1.66 8.43
C HIS A 13 -3.66 -2.99 9.01
N GLN A 14 -3.19 -3.43 10.18
CA GLN A 14 -3.64 -4.66 10.85
C GLN A 14 -3.64 -5.88 9.92
N LEU A 15 -2.58 -6.05 9.12
CA LEU A 15 -2.45 -7.18 8.21
C LEU A 15 -2.23 -8.46 9.03
N VAL A 16 -2.98 -9.50 8.69
CA VAL A 16 -2.85 -10.84 9.28
C VAL A 16 -2.37 -11.84 8.24
N ASP A 17 -1.90 -13.01 8.71
CA ASP A 17 -1.55 -14.10 7.81
C ASP A 17 -2.78 -14.52 6.99
N GLY A 18 -2.61 -14.59 5.67
CA GLY A 18 -3.70 -14.87 4.73
C GLY A 18 -4.22 -13.63 3.99
N ASP A 19 -3.94 -12.42 4.49
CA ASP A 19 -4.25 -11.19 3.75
C ASP A 19 -3.34 -11.04 2.53
N ALA A 20 -3.91 -10.52 1.44
CA ALA A 20 -3.19 -10.28 0.19
C ALA A 20 -3.15 -8.79 -0.15
N LEU A 21 -2.03 -8.34 -0.71
CA LEU A 21 -1.82 -6.97 -1.17
C LEU A 21 -1.66 -6.93 -2.69
N VAL A 22 -2.46 -6.11 -3.36
CA VAL A 22 -2.36 -5.84 -4.80
C VAL A 22 -1.87 -4.41 -5.02
N PHE A 23 -0.79 -4.27 -5.79
CA PHE A 23 -0.20 -2.97 -6.13
C PHE A 23 -0.57 -2.59 -7.56
N GLN A 24 -1.46 -1.62 -7.71
CA GLN A 24 -1.81 -1.06 -9.01
C GLN A 24 -1.00 0.21 -9.25
N PRO A 25 -0.15 0.29 -10.30
CA PRO A 25 0.50 1.54 -10.67
C PRO A 25 -0.56 2.53 -11.14
N ILE A 26 -0.60 3.69 -10.49
CA ILE A 26 -1.43 4.83 -10.91
C ILE A 26 -0.59 5.92 -11.59
N ASP A 27 0.72 5.95 -11.29
CA ASP A 27 1.71 6.81 -11.92
C ASP A 27 3.06 6.09 -12.03
N SER A 28 4.03 6.72 -12.69
CA SER A 28 5.40 6.20 -12.84
C SER A 28 6.09 5.78 -11.53
N THR A 29 5.72 6.38 -10.40
CA THR A 29 6.32 6.09 -9.08
C THR A 29 5.30 5.88 -7.96
N THR A 30 4.01 5.78 -8.28
CA THR A 30 2.95 5.74 -7.29
C THR A 30 2.05 4.52 -7.53
N PHE A 31 1.77 3.78 -6.46
CA PHE A 31 0.89 2.63 -6.50
C PHE A 31 -0.29 2.83 -5.57
N LYS A 32 -1.50 2.53 -6.06
CA LYS A 32 -2.65 2.28 -5.19
C LYS A 32 -2.55 0.86 -4.66
N VAL A 33 -2.73 0.70 -3.36
CA VAL A 33 -2.63 -0.61 -2.69
C VAL A 33 -4.02 -1.06 -2.31
N TYR A 34 -4.41 -2.26 -2.75
CA TYR A 34 -5.64 -2.92 -2.34
C TYR A 34 -5.31 -4.02 -1.35
N ILE A 35 -6.03 -4.05 -0.23
CA ILE A 35 -5.89 -5.08 0.80
C ILE A 35 -7.10 -6.01 0.70
N ILE A 36 -6.84 -7.26 0.33
CA ILE A 36 -7.84 -8.32 0.28
C ILE A 36 -7.72 -9.09 1.59
N ARG A 37 -8.78 -9.06 2.40
CA ARG A 37 -8.79 -9.72 3.70
C ARG A 37 -9.20 -11.17 3.57
N VAL A 38 -8.53 -12.03 4.33
CA VAL A 38 -9.04 -13.38 4.54
C VAL A 38 -10.35 -13.28 5.31
N ASN A 39 -11.42 -13.87 4.77
CA ASN A 39 -12.69 -13.97 5.47
C ASN A 39 -12.64 -15.27 6.29
N ASP A 40 -12.50 -15.15 7.60
CA ASP A 40 -12.69 -16.30 8.47
C ASP A 40 -14.18 -16.65 8.42
N GLU A 41 -14.52 -17.72 7.72
CA GLU A 41 -15.88 -18.25 7.61
C GLU A 41 -16.33 -18.85 8.96
N ALA A 42 -16.43 -18.03 9.99
CA ALA A 42 -16.97 -18.37 11.28
C ALA A 42 -17.82 -17.17 11.73
N ASN A 43 -19.13 -17.31 11.54
CA ASN A 43 -20.19 -16.36 11.86
C ASN A 43 -20.44 -15.31 10.77
N ASN A 44 -21.12 -15.76 9.71
CA ASN A 44 -22.04 -14.92 8.98
C ASN A 44 -23.13 -14.46 9.96
N ASP A 45 -22.95 -13.29 10.55
CA ASP A 45 -24.06 -12.39 10.87
C ASP A 45 -23.56 -10.97 10.58
N SER A 46 -24.24 -10.37 9.61
CA SER A 46 -24.05 -9.05 9.05
C SER A 46 -23.88 -7.96 10.10
N ASP A 47 -22.79 -7.20 10.00
CA ASP A 47 -22.82 -5.78 10.31
C ASP A 47 -21.98 -5.02 9.27
N MET A 48 -22.66 -4.66 8.18
CA MET A 48 -22.19 -3.73 7.16
C MET A 48 -21.97 -2.37 7.82
N ASN A 49 -20.79 -2.15 8.40
CA ASN A 49 -20.25 -0.82 8.54
C ASN A 49 -19.50 -0.50 7.25
N ASP A 50 -20.27 -0.09 6.25
CA ASP A 50 -19.81 0.64 5.07
C ASP A 50 -19.08 1.91 5.53
N LYS A 51 -17.80 1.78 5.86
CA LYS A 51 -16.84 2.86 5.68
C LYS A 51 -16.22 2.64 4.32
N GLU A 52 -16.97 3.07 3.31
CA GLU A 52 -16.58 3.25 1.90
C GLU A 52 -15.20 2.70 1.54
N ASN A 53 -15.11 1.40 1.31
CA ASN A 53 -14.14 0.88 0.36
C ASN A 53 -14.94 0.50 -0.88
N HIS A 54 -15.41 1.52 -1.60
CA HIS A 54 -16.08 1.36 -2.89
C HIS A 54 -15.24 0.46 -3.79
N VAL A 55 -15.69 -0.78 -3.96
CA VAL A 55 -15.31 -1.61 -5.08
C VAL A 55 -16.14 -1.12 -6.26
N GLU A 56 -15.64 -0.10 -6.95
CA GLU A 56 -15.94 0.07 -8.36
C GLU A 56 -14.71 -0.34 -9.16
N ILE A 57 -14.81 -1.53 -9.75
CA ILE A 57 -13.98 -1.96 -10.86
C ILE A 57 -14.51 -1.24 -12.11
N ASN A 58 -14.33 0.09 -12.17
CA ASN A 58 -14.60 0.88 -13.37
C ASN A 58 -13.26 1.35 -13.94
N MET A 59 -12.85 0.72 -15.04
CA MET A 59 -11.75 1.18 -15.88
C MET A 59 -12.14 2.48 -16.58
N ASN A 60 -12.16 3.61 -15.89
CA ASN A 60 -12.17 4.94 -16.50
C ASN A 60 -11.41 5.92 -15.60
N GLN A 61 -10.46 6.63 -16.21
CA GLN A 61 -9.49 7.53 -15.58
C GLN A 61 -10.19 8.79 -15.04
N GLU A 62 -9.89 9.19 -13.80
CA GLU A 62 -10.00 10.59 -13.38
C GLU A 62 -8.79 11.00 -12.52
N GLU A 63 -8.10 12.02 -13.03
CA GLU A 63 -6.92 12.70 -12.54
C GLU A 63 -7.26 13.58 -11.34
N ASN A 64 -6.54 13.48 -10.22
CA ASN A 64 -6.49 14.57 -9.22
C ASN A 64 -5.11 14.64 -8.55
N VAL A 65 -4.46 15.78 -8.81
CA VAL A 65 -3.16 16.22 -8.31
C VAL A 65 -3.29 16.73 -6.87
N SER A 66 -2.37 16.35 -5.97
CA SER A 66 -1.99 17.25 -4.86
C SER A 66 -0.57 17.04 -4.33
N GLU A 67 0.26 18.02 -4.64
CA GLU A 67 1.47 18.55 -4.01
C GLU A 67 2.09 17.87 -2.75
N GLY A 68 3.29 17.32 -2.96
CA GLY A 68 4.52 17.88 -2.38
C GLY A 68 4.86 17.64 -0.90
N SER A 69 5.79 16.71 -0.64
CA SER A 69 6.90 17.00 0.27
C SER A 69 8.17 16.23 -0.12
N LYS A 70 9.22 16.97 -0.48
CA LYS A 70 10.54 16.44 -0.85
C LYS A 70 11.34 16.11 0.41
N SER A 71 11.47 14.84 0.77
CA SER A 71 12.50 14.39 1.72
C SER A 71 13.75 13.93 0.96
N ARG A 72 14.73 14.83 0.86
CA ARG A 72 16.05 14.53 0.28
C ARG A 72 16.95 13.90 1.34
N ASN A 73 16.97 12.57 1.45
CA ASN A 73 18.04 11.90 2.19
C ASN A 73 19.25 11.66 1.30
N SER A 74 20.20 12.59 1.35
CA SER A 74 21.50 12.49 0.67
C SER A 74 22.46 11.54 1.39
N GLY A 75 22.32 10.24 1.12
CA GLY A 75 23.27 9.23 1.57
C GLY A 75 24.60 9.36 0.82
N LYS A 76 25.60 10.03 1.43
CA LYS A 76 26.94 10.25 0.89
C LYS A 76 27.73 8.93 0.84
N ARG A 77 27.63 8.17 -0.26
CA ARG A 77 28.37 6.91 -0.45
C ARG A 77 29.84 7.21 -0.81
N LYS A 78 30.76 7.12 0.16
CA LYS A 78 32.20 7.18 -0.08
C LYS A 78 32.68 5.87 -0.72
N ARG A 79 32.96 5.89 -2.03
CA ARG A 79 33.61 4.78 -2.73
C ARG A 79 35.10 4.79 -2.36
N ARG A 80 35.56 3.78 -1.61
CA ARG A 80 36.99 3.50 -1.44
C ARG A 80 37.48 2.82 -2.74
N GLY A 81 38.56 3.35 -3.32
CA GLY A 81 39.14 2.86 -4.56
C GLY A 81 39.70 1.43 -4.41
N ARG A 82 39.66 0.68 -5.52
CA ARG A 82 40.35 -0.61 -5.65
C ARG A 82 41.84 -0.37 -5.82
N ASN A 83 42.66 -1.13 -5.09
CA ASN A 83 44.07 -1.38 -5.43
C ASN A 83 44.14 -2.33 -6.61
#